data_AF-A0A7S0J6P7-F1
#
_entry.id   AF-A0A7S0J6P7-F1
#
_cell.length_a   1.000
_cell.length_b   1.000
_cell.length_c   1.000
_cell.angle_alpha   90.00
_cell.angle_beta   90.00
_cell.angle_gamma   90.00
#
_symmetry.space_group_name_H-M   'P 1'
#
loop_
_entity.id
_entity.type
_entity.pdbx_description
1 polymer ?
#
loop_
_entity_poly.entity_id
_entity_poly.type
_entity_poly.pdbx_seq_one_letter_code
_entity_poly.pdbx_strand_id
1 'polypeptide(L)'
;VGWSYDAAGGVARAENLTKPAEKALREAEAALAQLTRQEAPPAEGVRKAEDAVAAAKKALARAASRKKAAAHAHLSVRPVQRHHFSSALQRMSVVAHVCGFAAPDGRAEEAVLCLVKGSPEAVGALLHDGGPEAGGKPEWYERAHVALAERGLRVLALAYKRCGGENPALEARAYAKRPREWVESKLSFAGFVAFGCPVRRDSAHVIRALTDSKHVAIMLTGDAPLTALHVAREVGICGAGEPLLLKRSGSGHAWVAALGSSATPAVPFTAGGTAPLRSR
;
A
#
# COMPACT_ATOMS: atom_id res chain seq x y z
N VAL A 1 3.26 12.82 2.71
CA VAL A 1 2.34 13.59 1.84
C VAL A 1 0.96 13.42 2.44
N GLY A 2 0.35 14.49 2.95
CA GLY A 2 -1.01 14.42 3.49
C GLY A 2 -2.01 14.41 2.34
N TRP A 3 -3.11 13.66 2.49
CA TRP A 3 -4.24 13.65 1.58
C TRP A 3 -5.48 13.94 2.41
N SER A 4 -6.32 14.87 1.96
CA SER A 4 -7.63 15.11 2.55
C SER A 4 -8.71 14.50 1.66
N TYR A 5 -9.75 13.97 2.28
CA TYR A 5 -10.91 13.41 1.59
C TYR A 5 -12.15 14.24 1.90
N ASP A 6 -12.74 14.82 0.88
CA ASP A 6 -14.01 15.51 0.94
C ASP A 6 -15.12 14.48 0.72
N ALA A 7 -15.82 14.11 1.79
CA ALA A 7 -16.87 13.10 1.75
C ALA A 7 -18.11 13.55 0.97
N ALA A 8 -18.41 14.86 0.95
CA ALA A 8 -19.56 15.40 0.24
C ALA A 8 -19.31 15.38 -1.29
N GLY A 9 -18.10 15.76 -1.71
CA GLY A 9 -17.70 15.72 -3.12
C GLY A 9 -17.18 14.36 -3.60
N GLY A 10 -16.86 13.45 -2.69
CA GLY A 10 -16.17 12.18 -3.00
C GLY A 10 -14.78 12.38 -3.62
N VAL A 11 -14.09 13.48 -3.29
CA VAL A 11 -12.82 13.86 -3.91
C VAL A 11 -11.69 13.82 -2.88
N ALA A 12 -10.63 13.09 -3.19
CA ALA A 12 -9.37 13.17 -2.48
C ALA A 12 -8.50 14.28 -3.09
N ARG A 13 -7.89 15.13 -2.26
CA ARG A 13 -7.00 16.21 -2.70
C ARG A 13 -5.70 16.12 -1.92
N ALA A 14 -4.59 16.46 -2.55
CA ALA A 14 -3.34 16.63 -1.83
C ALA A 14 -3.52 17.72 -0.76
N GLU A 15 -3.13 17.44 0.48
CA GLU A 15 -3.21 18.45 1.53
C GLU A 15 -2.29 19.62 1.21
N ASN A 16 -2.79 20.82 1.44
CA ASN A 16 -1.94 21.99 1.40
C ASN A 16 -1.03 21.97 2.64
N LEU A 17 0.19 21.47 2.47
CA LEU A 17 1.20 21.31 3.52
C LEU A 17 1.52 22.62 4.25
N THR A 18 1.23 23.79 3.67
CA THR A 18 1.47 25.10 4.30
C THR A 18 0.35 25.55 5.22
N LYS A 19 -0.90 25.08 5.03
CA LYS A 19 -2.06 25.56 5.80
C LYS A 19 -1.90 25.46 7.33
N PRO A 20 -1.42 24.33 7.90
CA PRO A 20 -1.23 24.24 9.34
C PRO A 20 -0.16 25.21 9.85
N ALA A 21 0.93 25.39 9.08
CA ALA A 21 2.02 26.30 9.42
C ALA A 21 1.60 27.78 9.28
N GLU A 22 0.79 28.11 8.28
CA GLU A 22 0.18 29.44 8.12
C GLU A 22 -0.75 29.78 9.29
N LYS A 23 -1.58 28.82 9.72
CA LYS A 23 -2.45 28.98 10.88
C LYS A 23 -1.63 29.21 12.16
N ALA A 24 -0.63 28.37 12.41
CA ALA A 24 0.24 28.50 13.59
C ALA A 24 1.01 29.83 13.60
N LEU A 25 1.44 30.32 12.43
CA LEU A 25 2.08 31.64 12.32
C LEU A 25 1.11 32.76 12.69
N ARG A 26 -0.12 32.75 12.16
CA ARG A 26 -1.14 33.76 12.51
C ARG A 26 -1.46 33.76 14.01
N GLU A 27 -1.59 32.58 14.61
CA GLU A 27 -1.84 32.45 16.05
C GLU A 27 -0.66 32.98 16.89
N ALA A 28 0.57 32.67 16.50
CA ALA A 28 1.77 33.18 17.17
C ALA A 28 1.92 34.71 17.04
N GLU A 29 1.67 35.26 15.85
CA GLU A 29 1.71 36.71 15.60
C GLU A 29 0.61 37.45 16.37
N ALA A 30 -0.60 36.88 16.45
CA ALA A 30 -1.68 37.44 17.25
C ALA A 30 -1.36 37.42 18.75
N ALA A 31 -0.76 36.34 19.26
CA ALA A 31 -0.35 36.23 20.65
C ALA A 31 0.75 37.26 21.02
N LEU A 32 1.74 37.44 20.15
CA LEU A 32 2.77 38.47 20.31
C LEU A 32 2.14 39.87 20.31
N ALA A 33 1.27 40.17 19.34
CA ALA A 33 0.59 41.46 19.25
C ALA A 33 -0.29 41.76 20.46
N GLN A 34 -0.92 40.76 21.07
CA GLN A 34 -1.71 40.93 22.29
C GLN A 34 -0.83 41.25 23.50
N LEU A 35 0.33 40.59 23.63
CA LEU A 35 1.28 40.85 24.71
C LEU A 35 1.89 42.25 24.60
N THR A 36 2.29 42.68 23.41
CA THR A 36 2.90 44.01 23.19
C THR A 36 1.95 45.18 23.45
N ARG A 37 0.63 44.96 23.50
CA ARG A 37 -0.37 46.00 23.85
C ARG A 37 -0.53 46.24 25.35
N GLN A 38 0.06 45.43 26.21
CA GLN A 38 -0.02 45.61 27.67
C GLN A 38 0.88 46.77 28.10
N GLU A 39 0.48 47.54 29.13
CA GLU A 39 1.26 48.71 29.61
C GLU A 39 2.60 48.32 30.28
N ALA A 40 2.76 47.06 30.69
CA ALA A 40 4.02 46.50 31.21
C ALA A 40 4.11 44.98 30.95
N PRO A 41 4.43 44.55 29.72
CA PRO A 41 4.43 43.13 29.39
C PRO A 41 5.63 42.41 30.04
N PRO A 42 5.44 41.19 30.58
CA PRO A 42 6.56 40.40 31.11
C PRO A 42 7.59 40.11 30.01
N ALA A 43 8.85 40.52 30.21
CA ALA A 43 9.93 40.36 29.22
C ALA A 43 10.12 38.90 28.77
N GLU A 44 9.97 37.94 29.69
CA GLU A 44 10.02 36.51 29.38
C GLU A 44 8.87 36.06 28.46
N GLY A 45 7.68 36.62 28.65
CA GLY A 45 6.49 36.33 27.84
C GLY A 45 6.65 36.84 26.41
N VAL A 46 7.20 38.04 26.24
CA VAL A 46 7.49 38.62 24.92
C VAL A 46 8.53 37.79 24.18
N ARG A 47 9.67 37.46 24.82
CA ARG A 47 10.72 36.62 24.23
C ARG A 47 10.17 35.26 23.77
N LYS A 48 9.36 34.61 24.62
CA LYS A 48 8.74 33.32 24.28
C LYS A 48 7.78 33.43 23.08
N ALA A 49 7.04 34.53 22.97
CA ALA A 49 6.15 34.77 21.83
C ALA A 49 6.94 35.06 20.54
N GLU A 50 8.04 35.82 20.62
CA GLU A 50 8.95 36.06 19.50
C GLU A 50 9.60 34.75 19.01
N ASP A 51 10.07 33.92 19.93
CA ASP A 51 10.62 32.58 19.62
C ASP A 51 9.57 31.69 18.93
N ALA A 52 8.30 31.76 19.38
CA ALA A 52 7.20 31.03 18.76
C ALA A 52 6.91 31.52 17.33
N VAL A 53 6.93 32.83 17.08
CA VAL A 53 6.79 33.40 15.73
C VAL A 53 7.96 32.96 14.84
N ALA A 54 9.20 33.02 15.33
CA ALA A 54 10.38 32.58 14.60
C ALA A 54 10.32 31.09 14.25
N ALA A 55 9.90 30.25 15.20
CA ALA A 55 9.69 28.82 14.98
C ALA A 55 8.59 28.55 13.94
N ALA A 56 7.46 29.28 14.00
CA ALA A 56 6.37 29.16 13.04
C ALA A 56 6.79 29.59 11.62
N LYS A 57 7.55 30.68 11.48
CA LYS A 57 8.14 31.11 10.18
C LYS A 57 9.06 30.03 9.60
N LYS A 58 9.93 29.44 10.42
CA LYS A 58 10.81 28.34 10.01
C LYS A 58 10.03 27.09 9.59
N ALA A 59 8.96 26.76 10.33
CA ALA A 59 8.07 25.66 9.99
C ALA A 59 7.34 25.91 8.65
N LEU A 60 6.87 27.14 8.41
CA LEU A 60 6.24 27.53 7.15
C LEU A 60 7.21 27.44 5.97
N ALA A 61 8.45 27.92 6.11
CA ALA A 61 9.48 27.79 5.09
C ALA A 61 9.79 26.32 4.75
N ARG A 62 9.89 25.45 5.76
CA ARG A 62 10.06 24.00 5.58
C ARG A 62 8.85 23.37 4.87
N ALA A 63 7.64 23.77 5.25
CA ALA A 63 6.40 23.30 4.62
C ALA A 63 6.28 23.74 3.16
N ALA A 64 6.64 24.99 2.84
CA ALA A 64 6.65 25.54 1.49
C ALA A 64 7.69 24.83 0.60
N SER A 65 8.89 24.58 1.12
CA SER A 65 9.91 23.78 0.42
C SER A 65 9.40 22.35 0.12
N ARG A 66 8.79 21.69 1.11
CA ARG A 66 8.16 20.36 0.92
C ARG A 66 7.01 20.38 -0.10
N LYS A 67 6.21 21.45 -0.13
CA LYS A 67 5.13 21.62 -1.10
C LYS A 67 5.67 21.81 -2.52
N LYS A 68 6.71 22.63 -2.69
CA LYS A 68 7.38 22.83 -3.98
C LYS A 68 8.03 21.55 -4.50
N ALA A 69 8.58 20.74 -3.62
CA ALA A 69 9.14 19.42 -3.95
C ALA A 69 8.06 18.34 -4.17
N ALA A 70 6.83 18.55 -3.72
CA ALA A 70 5.76 17.58 -3.86
C ALA A 70 5.14 17.67 -5.26
N ALA A 71 5.55 16.75 -6.14
CA ALA A 71 5.01 16.58 -7.50
C ALA A 71 3.46 16.44 -7.57
N HIS A 72 2.82 16.20 -6.44
CA HIS A 72 1.40 15.90 -6.31
C HIS A 72 0.58 17.03 -5.68
N ALA A 73 1.16 18.20 -5.39
CA ALA A 73 0.50 19.27 -4.63
C ALA A 73 -0.80 19.81 -5.28
N HIS A 74 -0.96 19.63 -6.59
CA HIS A 74 -2.12 20.08 -7.36
C HIS A 74 -3.08 18.94 -7.72
N LEU A 75 -2.79 17.69 -7.32
CA LEU A 75 -3.60 16.55 -7.69
C LEU A 75 -4.91 16.49 -6.92
N SER A 76 -5.98 16.20 -7.66
CA SER A 76 -7.27 15.78 -7.12
C SER A 76 -7.71 14.48 -7.78
N VAL A 77 -8.28 13.58 -6.99
CA VAL A 77 -8.69 12.24 -7.40
C VAL A 77 -10.14 12.03 -6.97
N ARG A 78 -11.03 11.84 -7.94
CA ARG A 78 -12.45 11.56 -7.72
C ARG A 78 -12.78 10.15 -8.21
N PRO A 79 -12.95 9.16 -7.33
CA PRO A 79 -13.44 7.84 -7.70
C PRO A 79 -14.84 7.95 -8.32
N VAL A 80 -15.02 7.33 -9.49
CA VAL A 80 -16.28 7.31 -10.23
C VAL A 80 -16.92 5.94 -10.20
N GLN A 81 -16.12 4.87 -10.23
CA GLN A 81 -16.58 3.50 -10.05
C GLN A 81 -15.62 2.72 -9.17
N ARG A 82 -16.14 1.87 -8.29
CA ARG A 82 -15.35 1.03 -7.39
C ARG A 82 -15.75 -0.43 -7.58
N HIS A 83 -14.79 -1.28 -7.91
CA HIS A 83 -14.93 -2.72 -7.79
C HIS A 83 -14.28 -3.13 -6.46
N HIS A 84 -15.12 -3.57 -5.53
CA HIS A 84 -14.67 -3.96 -4.20
C HIS A 84 -13.69 -5.13 -4.25
N PHE A 85 -12.93 -5.24 -3.16
CA PHE A 85 -12.03 -6.36 -2.96
C PHE A 85 -12.80 -7.67 -2.99
N SER A 86 -12.30 -8.62 -3.77
CA SER A 86 -12.79 -10.00 -3.79
C SER A 86 -11.65 -10.91 -3.37
N SER A 87 -11.87 -11.74 -2.35
CA SER A 87 -10.87 -12.70 -1.88
C SER A 87 -10.51 -13.73 -2.95
N ALA A 88 -11.48 -14.15 -3.77
CA ALA A 88 -11.25 -15.07 -4.87
C ALA A 88 -10.36 -14.46 -5.97
N LEU A 89 -10.46 -13.14 -6.19
CA LEU A 89 -9.66 -12.41 -7.18
C LEU A 89 -8.38 -11.79 -6.59
N GLN A 90 -8.28 -11.75 -5.26
CA GLN A 90 -7.18 -11.17 -4.47
C GLN A 90 -6.85 -9.70 -4.83
N ARG A 91 -7.85 -8.93 -5.29
CA ARG A 91 -7.65 -7.55 -5.75
C ARG A 91 -8.92 -6.71 -5.73
N MET A 92 -8.72 -5.40 -5.83
CA MET A 92 -9.77 -4.40 -6.05
C MET A 92 -9.32 -3.36 -7.07
N SER A 93 -10.29 -2.68 -7.68
CA SER A 93 -10.02 -1.67 -8.70
C SER A 93 -10.96 -0.47 -8.59
N VAL A 94 -10.51 0.67 -9.08
CA VAL A 94 -11.25 1.93 -9.08
C VAL A 94 -11.06 2.62 -10.42
N VAL A 95 -12.14 3.08 -11.04
CA VAL A 95 -12.09 4.07 -12.12
C VAL A 95 -12.17 5.44 -11.46
N ALA A 96 -11.17 6.29 -11.66
CA ALA A 96 -11.06 7.60 -11.05
C ALA A 96 -10.83 8.69 -12.10
N HIS A 97 -11.49 9.83 -11.92
CA HIS A 97 -11.15 11.06 -12.60
C HIS A 97 -10.05 11.76 -11.80
N VAL A 98 -8.91 12.01 -12.44
CA VAL A 98 -7.75 12.62 -11.80
C VAL A 98 -7.42 13.92 -12.52
N CYS A 99 -7.36 15.03 -11.77
CA CYS A 99 -7.00 16.35 -12.30
C CYS A 99 -5.68 16.82 -11.70
N GLY A 100 -4.92 17.60 -12.46
CA GLY A 100 -3.71 18.27 -11.98
C GLY A 100 -2.44 17.47 -12.20
N PHE A 101 -2.39 16.60 -13.22
CA PHE A 101 -1.11 16.06 -13.69
C PHE A 101 -0.28 17.22 -14.23
N ALA A 102 1.01 17.25 -13.88
CA ALA A 102 1.95 18.16 -14.52
C ALA A 102 2.26 17.60 -15.91
N ALA A 103 1.71 18.24 -16.96
CA ALA A 103 2.12 17.94 -18.31
C ALA A 103 3.55 18.45 -18.55
N PRO A 104 4.30 17.87 -19.51
CA PRO A 104 5.65 18.33 -19.85
C PRO A 104 5.73 19.81 -20.25
N ASP A 105 4.63 20.37 -20.76
CA ASP A 105 4.48 21.78 -21.13
C ASP A 105 4.05 22.69 -19.98
N GLY A 106 3.95 22.16 -18.76
CA GLY A 106 3.57 22.89 -17.55
C GLY A 106 2.06 23.10 -17.36
N ARG A 107 1.21 22.61 -18.28
CA ARG A 107 -0.25 22.67 -18.11
C ARG A 107 -0.74 21.60 -17.14
N ALA A 108 -1.84 21.91 -16.46
CA ALA A 108 -2.55 20.93 -15.66
C ALA A 108 -3.38 20.04 -16.59
N GLU A 109 -3.07 18.76 -16.63
CA GLU A 109 -3.82 17.77 -17.41
C GLU A 109 -4.81 17.01 -16.52
N GLU A 110 -5.93 16.60 -17.13
CA GLU A 110 -6.90 15.70 -16.54
C GLU A 110 -6.82 14.34 -17.22
N ALA A 111 -7.08 13.26 -16.49
CA ALA A 111 -7.17 11.93 -17.06
C ALA A 111 -8.14 11.05 -16.29
N VAL A 112 -8.69 10.06 -16.98
CA VAL A 112 -9.39 8.95 -16.32
C VAL A 112 -8.39 7.82 -16.13
N LEU A 113 -8.21 7.39 -14.88
CA LEU A 113 -7.35 6.27 -14.53
C LEU A 113 -8.17 5.10 -14.01
N CYS A 114 -7.90 3.91 -14.54
CA CYS A 114 -8.22 2.66 -13.87
C CYS A 114 -7.05 2.35 -12.92
N LEU A 115 -7.32 2.25 -11.62
CA LEU A 115 -6.33 2.02 -10.58
C LEU A 115 -6.60 0.66 -9.94
N VAL A 116 -5.59 -0.19 -9.81
CA VAL A 116 -5.71 -1.54 -9.29
C VAL A 116 -4.71 -1.76 -8.17
N LYS A 117 -5.16 -2.39 -7.08
CA LYS A 117 -4.29 -2.93 -6.04
C LYS A 117 -4.71 -4.35 -5.68
N GLY A 118 -3.74 -5.22 -5.45
CA GLY A 118 -3.98 -6.62 -5.12
C GLY A 118 -2.71 -7.37 -4.74
N SER A 119 -2.82 -8.69 -4.63
CA SER A 119 -1.65 -9.54 -4.46
C SER A 119 -0.72 -9.45 -5.68
N PRO A 120 0.60 -9.62 -5.51
CA PRO A 120 1.56 -9.60 -6.62
C PRO A 120 1.21 -10.57 -7.75
N GLU A 121 0.72 -11.76 -7.42
CA GLU A 121 0.37 -12.80 -8.39
C GLU A 121 -0.88 -12.40 -9.19
N ALA A 122 -1.92 -11.90 -8.50
CA ALA A 122 -3.18 -11.53 -9.13
C ALA A 122 -3.03 -10.29 -10.02
N VAL A 123 -2.26 -9.28 -9.59
CA VAL A 123 -2.00 -8.08 -10.41
C VAL A 123 -1.03 -8.40 -11.54
N GLY A 124 -0.02 -9.23 -11.29
CA GLY A 124 0.98 -9.62 -12.29
C GLY A 124 0.39 -10.25 -13.54
N ALA A 125 -0.71 -11.01 -13.40
CA ALA A 125 -1.45 -11.62 -14.50
C ALA A 125 -2.28 -10.64 -15.34
N LEU A 126 -2.44 -9.38 -14.89
CA LEU A 126 -3.24 -8.35 -15.56
C LEU A 126 -2.39 -7.27 -16.23
N LEU A 127 -1.07 -7.33 -16.03
CA LEU A 127 -0.12 -6.41 -16.62
C LEU A 127 -0.05 -6.59 -18.13
N HIS A 128 0.36 -5.55 -18.84
CA HIS A 128 0.55 -5.59 -20.28
C HIS A 128 1.66 -6.59 -20.68
N ASP A 129 1.47 -7.34 -21.77
CA ASP A 129 2.43 -8.34 -22.23
C ASP A 129 3.64 -7.75 -22.97
N GLY A 130 3.53 -6.49 -23.42
CA GLY A 130 4.56 -5.77 -24.19
C GLY A 130 5.83 -5.38 -23.45
N GLY A 131 6.16 -6.05 -22.34
CA GLY A 131 7.37 -5.82 -21.57
C GLY A 131 7.38 -4.51 -20.76
N PRO A 132 8.48 -4.23 -20.03
CA PRO A 132 8.56 -3.14 -19.05
C PRO A 132 8.37 -1.75 -19.67
N GLU A 133 8.82 -1.56 -20.92
CA GLU A 133 8.70 -0.28 -21.63
C GLU A 133 7.24 0.10 -21.93
N ALA A 134 6.37 -0.89 -22.15
CA ALA A 134 4.93 -0.70 -22.28
C ALA A 134 4.21 -0.64 -20.92
N GLY A 135 4.96 -0.62 -19.81
CA GLY A 135 4.43 -0.75 -18.45
C GLY A 135 4.08 -2.19 -18.06
N GLY A 136 4.45 -3.17 -18.88
CA GLY A 136 4.27 -4.59 -18.57
C GLY A 136 5.11 -5.07 -17.40
N LYS A 137 5.06 -6.38 -17.14
CA LYS A 137 5.72 -7.01 -16.01
C LYS A 137 7.25 -6.93 -16.11
N PRO A 138 7.96 -6.29 -15.15
CA PRO A 138 9.43 -6.29 -15.12
C PRO A 138 10.01 -7.68 -14.87
N GLU A 139 11.20 -7.96 -15.41
CA GLU A 139 11.89 -9.25 -15.20
C GLU A 139 12.17 -9.57 -13.72
N TRP A 140 12.38 -8.53 -12.90
CA TRP A 140 12.64 -8.65 -11.47
C TRP A 140 11.37 -8.75 -10.63
N TYR A 141 10.17 -8.63 -11.21
CA TYR A 141 8.90 -8.55 -10.50
C TYR A 141 8.66 -9.74 -9.55
N GLU A 142 8.89 -10.95 -10.05
CA GLU A 142 8.69 -12.19 -9.29
C GLU A 142 9.67 -12.28 -8.12
N ARG A 143 10.98 -12.13 -8.41
CA ARG A 143 12.01 -12.21 -7.38
C ARG A 143 11.83 -11.15 -6.29
N ALA A 144 11.40 -9.94 -6.66
CA ALA A 144 11.27 -8.83 -5.73
C ALA A 144 10.17 -9.06 -4.70
N HIS A 145 8.96 -9.46 -5.11
CA HIS A 145 7.88 -9.65 -4.14
C HIS A 145 8.08 -10.91 -3.29
N VAL A 146 8.70 -11.96 -3.85
CA VAL A 146 9.10 -13.16 -3.09
C VAL A 146 10.09 -12.77 -2.00
N ALA A 147 11.17 -12.05 -2.34
CA ALA A 147 12.17 -11.62 -1.35
C ALA A 147 11.57 -10.72 -0.25
N LEU A 148 10.58 -9.88 -0.58
CA LEU A 148 9.86 -9.09 0.42
C LEU A 148 8.97 -9.97 1.32
N ALA A 149 8.28 -10.96 0.76
CA ALA A 149 7.44 -11.89 1.50
C ALA A 149 8.25 -12.81 2.43
N GLU A 150 9.42 -13.29 2.00
CA GLU A 150 10.36 -14.08 2.81
C GLU A 150 10.86 -13.29 4.04
N ARG A 151 10.87 -11.96 3.95
CA ARG A 151 11.16 -11.05 5.06
C ARG A 151 9.93 -10.75 5.93
N GLY A 152 8.83 -11.47 5.75
CA GLY A 152 7.60 -11.31 6.54
C GLY A 152 6.78 -10.08 6.18
N LEU A 153 7.07 -9.42 5.06
CA LEU A 153 6.33 -8.23 4.66
C LEU A 153 5.07 -8.61 3.89
N ARG A 154 3.97 -7.95 4.20
CA ARG A 154 2.75 -8.02 3.40
C ARG A 154 2.90 -7.12 2.18
N VAL A 155 3.00 -7.73 1.00
CA VAL A 155 3.25 -7.03 -0.27
C VAL A 155 1.95 -6.83 -1.04
N LEU A 156 1.72 -5.62 -1.54
CA LEU A 156 0.68 -5.30 -2.52
C LEU A 156 1.34 -4.81 -3.81
N ALA A 157 0.86 -5.29 -4.94
CA ALA A 157 1.18 -4.72 -6.24
C ALA A 157 0.17 -3.62 -6.59
N LEU A 158 0.70 -2.53 -7.12
CA LEU A 158 -0.06 -1.41 -7.65
C LEU A 158 0.11 -1.39 -9.17
N ALA A 159 -1.01 -1.25 -9.87
CA ALA A 159 -1.02 -1.09 -11.30
C ALA A 159 -2.10 -0.10 -11.71
N TYR A 160 -1.94 0.51 -12.88
CA TYR A 160 -2.87 1.49 -13.39
C TYR A 160 -3.02 1.36 -14.89
N LYS A 161 -4.09 1.92 -15.44
CA LYS A 161 -4.26 2.12 -16.86
C LYS A 161 -4.83 3.51 -17.08
N ARG A 162 -4.15 4.28 -17.92
CA ARG A 162 -4.63 5.58 -18.37
C ARG A 162 -5.62 5.37 -19.50
N CYS A 163 -6.81 5.93 -19.36
CA CYS A 163 -7.81 5.95 -20.41
C CYS A 163 -7.63 7.22 -21.25
N GLY A 164 -7.77 7.11 -22.57
CA GLY A 164 -7.72 8.26 -23.48
C GLY A 164 -8.99 9.10 -23.42
N GLY A 165 -8.99 10.24 -24.12
CA GLY A 165 -10.16 11.10 -24.28
C GLY A 165 -9.79 12.57 -24.50
N GLU A 166 -10.54 13.27 -25.34
CA GLU A 166 -10.39 14.73 -25.51
C GLU A 166 -11.05 15.49 -24.35
N ASN A 167 -12.02 14.85 -23.67
CA ASN A 167 -12.71 15.41 -22.51
C ASN A 167 -12.86 14.38 -21.36
N PRO A 168 -11.82 14.22 -20.52
CA PRO A 168 -11.79 13.26 -19.41
C PRO A 168 -12.97 13.39 -18.43
N ALA A 169 -13.46 14.61 -18.19
CA ALA A 169 -14.55 14.87 -17.26
C ALA A 169 -15.88 14.25 -17.72
N LEU A 170 -16.19 14.32 -19.02
CA LEU A 170 -17.38 13.71 -19.61
C LEU A 170 -17.22 12.19 -19.75
N GLU A 171 -16.03 11.74 -20.16
CA GLU A 171 -15.76 10.33 -20.44
C GLU A 171 -15.64 9.46 -19.18
N ALA A 172 -15.33 10.04 -18.02
CA ALA A 172 -15.22 9.30 -16.77
C ALA A 172 -16.46 8.45 -16.46
N ARG A 173 -17.66 8.94 -16.79
CA ARG A 173 -18.91 8.18 -16.64
C ARG A 173 -19.04 7.05 -17.66
N ALA A 174 -18.52 7.22 -18.87
CA ALA A 174 -18.51 6.18 -19.89
C ALA A 174 -17.56 5.03 -19.48
N TYR A 175 -16.36 5.35 -19.01
CA TYR A 175 -15.41 4.36 -18.49
C TYR A 175 -15.93 3.65 -17.24
N ALA A 176 -16.64 4.36 -16.35
CA ALA A 176 -17.26 3.77 -15.17
C ALA A 176 -18.31 2.68 -15.47
N LYS A 177 -18.90 2.68 -16.67
CA LYS A 177 -19.86 1.65 -17.13
C LYS A 177 -19.19 0.44 -17.77
N ARG A 178 -17.87 0.45 -17.97
CA ARG A 178 -17.14 -0.69 -18.53
C ARG A 178 -17.14 -1.86 -17.54
N PRO A 179 -17.12 -3.12 -18.03
CA PRO A 179 -17.06 -4.29 -17.18
C PRO A 179 -15.74 -4.33 -16.40
N ARG A 180 -15.74 -5.03 -15.26
CA ARG A 180 -14.58 -5.12 -14.36
C ARG A 180 -13.36 -5.69 -15.10
N GLU A 181 -13.59 -6.69 -15.94
CA GLU A 181 -12.57 -7.36 -16.76
C GLU A 181 -11.87 -6.38 -17.69
N TRP A 182 -12.63 -5.43 -18.25
CA TRP A 182 -12.04 -4.36 -19.03
C TRP A 182 -11.24 -3.41 -18.15
N VAL A 183 -11.74 -3.01 -16.97
CA VAL A 183 -10.99 -2.11 -16.05
C VAL A 183 -9.67 -2.77 -15.63
N GLU A 184 -9.69 -4.06 -15.37
CA GLU A 184 -8.60 -4.89 -14.85
C GLU A 184 -7.78 -5.59 -15.96
N SER A 185 -7.68 -5.02 -17.16
CA SER A 185 -6.86 -5.59 -18.25
C SER A 185 -5.79 -4.61 -18.75
N LYS A 186 -4.67 -5.13 -19.27
CA LYS A 186 -3.62 -4.35 -19.94
C LYS A 186 -3.11 -3.21 -19.06
N LEU A 187 -2.81 -3.54 -17.80
CA LEU A 187 -2.38 -2.56 -16.81
C LEU A 187 -0.88 -2.30 -16.92
N SER A 188 -0.49 -1.08 -16.60
CA SER A 188 0.89 -0.68 -16.38
C SER A 188 1.26 -0.85 -14.91
N PHE A 189 2.40 -1.48 -14.63
CA PHE A 189 2.90 -1.65 -13.28
C PHE A 189 3.35 -0.31 -12.70
N ALA A 190 2.86 0.04 -11.50
CA ALA A 190 3.27 1.25 -10.80
C ALA A 190 4.33 0.98 -9.73
N GLY A 191 4.31 -0.21 -9.11
CA GLY A 191 5.25 -0.55 -8.05
C GLY A 191 4.63 -1.44 -6.97
N PHE A 192 5.47 -1.79 -5.99
CA PHE A 192 5.05 -2.53 -4.80
C PHE A 192 4.90 -1.61 -3.60
N VAL A 193 3.98 -1.95 -2.70
CA VAL A 193 3.91 -1.42 -1.34
C VAL A 193 4.06 -2.59 -0.38
N ALA A 194 5.01 -2.50 0.54
CA ALA A 194 5.30 -3.54 1.52
C ALA A 194 5.03 -3.00 2.93
N PHE A 195 4.28 -3.77 3.73
CA PHE A 195 3.95 -3.44 5.10
C PHE A 195 4.58 -4.47 6.04
N GLY A 196 5.31 -4.00 7.05
CA GLY A 196 5.74 -4.87 8.15
C GLY A 196 4.60 -5.05 9.15
N CYS A 197 4.38 -6.29 9.58
CA CYS A 197 3.44 -6.63 10.65
C CYS A 197 4.23 -7.26 11.80
N PRO A 198 4.78 -6.45 12.73
CA PRO A 198 5.59 -7.00 13.81
C PRO A 198 4.75 -7.92 14.70
N VAL A 199 5.33 -9.05 15.11
CA VAL A 199 4.71 -9.94 16.08
C VAL A 199 4.63 -9.28 17.46
N ARG A 200 3.71 -9.75 18.31
CA ARG A 200 3.70 -9.27 19.70
C ARG A 200 4.97 -9.74 20.39
N ARG A 201 5.59 -8.84 21.17
CA ARG A 201 6.93 -9.04 21.77
C ARG A 201 7.04 -10.28 22.65
N ASP A 202 5.94 -10.70 23.26
CA ASP A 202 5.81 -11.85 24.16
C ASP A 202 5.52 -13.18 23.44
N SER A 203 5.11 -13.15 22.17
CA SER A 203 4.63 -14.34 21.45
C SER A 203 5.65 -15.48 21.46
N ALA A 204 6.92 -15.19 21.12
CA ALA A 204 7.98 -16.19 21.07
C ALA A 204 8.24 -16.84 22.44
N HIS A 205 8.15 -16.06 23.52
CA HIS A 205 8.32 -16.56 24.88
C HIS A 205 7.17 -17.50 25.27
N VAL A 206 5.93 -17.10 24.99
CA VAL A 206 4.74 -17.90 25.29
C VAL A 206 4.74 -19.21 24.51
N ILE A 207 5.03 -19.17 23.21
CA ILE A 207 5.14 -20.39 22.38
C ILE A 207 6.22 -21.32 22.92
N ARG A 208 7.38 -20.78 23.31
CA ARG A 208 8.46 -21.59 23.90
C ARG A 208 8.02 -22.29 25.18
N ALA A 209 7.35 -21.60 26.10
CA ALA A 209 6.84 -22.19 27.34
C ALA A 209 5.81 -23.31 27.07
N LEU A 210 4.96 -23.17 26.06
CA LEU A 210 4.04 -24.21 25.62
C LEU A 210 4.77 -25.43 25.06
N THR A 211 5.76 -25.21 24.19
CA THR A 211 6.58 -26.29 23.62
C THR A 211 7.40 -27.02 24.69
N ASP A 212 7.99 -26.29 25.64
CA ASP A 212 8.77 -26.85 26.75
C ASP A 212 7.88 -27.71 27.69
N SER A 213 6.61 -27.34 27.84
CA SER A 213 5.58 -28.11 28.55
C SER A 213 4.93 -29.22 27.71
N LYS A 214 5.53 -29.58 26.56
CA LYS A 214 5.09 -30.67 25.66
C LYS A 214 3.76 -30.44 24.94
N HIS A 215 3.30 -29.19 24.84
CA HIS A 215 2.18 -28.86 23.96
C HIS A 215 2.65 -28.70 22.51
N VAL A 216 1.82 -29.11 21.56
CA VAL A 216 2.06 -28.90 20.12
C VAL A 216 1.40 -27.59 19.70
N ALA A 217 2.21 -26.62 19.27
CA ALA A 217 1.71 -25.35 18.75
C ALA A 217 1.50 -25.43 17.23
N ILE A 218 0.31 -25.07 16.76
CA ILE A 218 -0.03 -24.97 15.33
C ILE A 218 -0.51 -23.57 15.00
N MET A 219 -0.20 -23.09 13.79
CA MET A 219 -0.65 -21.78 13.30
C MET A 219 -1.76 -21.96 12.26
N LEU A 220 -2.90 -21.31 12.49
CA LEU A 220 -3.95 -21.13 11.49
C LEU A 220 -4.00 -19.64 11.13
N THR A 221 -3.72 -19.31 9.87
CA THR A 221 -3.73 -17.93 9.36
C THR A 221 -4.30 -17.87 7.95
N GLY A 222 -4.83 -16.70 7.59
CA GLY A 222 -5.25 -16.37 6.22
C GLY A 222 -4.19 -15.62 5.41
N ASP A 223 -2.99 -15.43 5.97
CA ASP A 223 -1.87 -14.78 5.29
C ASP A 223 -1.25 -15.69 4.22
N ALA A 224 -0.48 -15.07 3.31
CA ALA A 224 0.26 -15.80 2.29
C ALA A 224 1.27 -16.79 2.94
N PRO A 225 1.52 -17.97 2.35
CA PRO A 225 2.32 -19.01 2.98
C PRO A 225 3.73 -18.58 3.41
N LEU A 226 4.41 -17.74 2.62
CA LEU A 226 5.76 -17.26 2.95
C LEU A 226 5.75 -16.29 4.13
N THR A 227 4.73 -15.43 4.24
CA THR A 227 4.54 -14.55 5.40
C THR A 227 4.23 -15.37 6.65
N ALA A 228 3.36 -16.38 6.54
CA ALA A 228 3.05 -17.29 7.63
C ALA A 228 4.31 -18.05 8.10
N LEU A 229 5.12 -18.55 7.17
CA LEU A 229 6.39 -19.20 7.47
C LEU A 229 7.37 -18.27 8.19
N HIS A 230 7.48 -17.01 7.76
CA HIS A 230 8.31 -16.02 8.43
C HIS A 230 7.89 -15.84 9.89
N VAL A 231 6.59 -15.57 10.14
CA VAL A 231 6.06 -15.40 11.49
C VAL A 231 6.25 -16.68 12.32
N ALA A 232 5.98 -17.85 11.74
CA ALA A 232 6.13 -19.13 12.43
C ALA A 232 7.57 -19.39 12.88
N ARG A 233 8.56 -18.95 12.10
CA ARG A 233 9.97 -18.99 12.48
C ARG A 233 10.29 -17.98 13.57
N GLU A 234 9.78 -16.75 13.45
CA GLU A 234 10.00 -15.69 14.43
C GLU A 234 9.48 -16.05 15.83
N VAL A 235 8.32 -16.72 15.90
CA VAL A 235 7.73 -17.15 17.18
C VAL A 235 8.15 -18.56 17.64
N GLY A 236 8.97 -19.27 16.85
CA GLY A 236 9.48 -20.60 17.21
C GLY A 236 8.51 -21.77 17.03
N ILE A 237 7.44 -21.60 16.23
CA ILE A 237 6.57 -22.70 15.80
C ILE A 237 7.28 -23.57 14.75
N CYS A 238 8.04 -22.96 13.86
CA CYS A 238 8.82 -23.65 12.83
C CYS A 238 10.32 -23.54 13.15
N GLY A 239 11.01 -24.68 13.25
CA GLY A 239 12.43 -24.75 13.54
C GLY A 239 13.35 -24.45 12.35
N ALA A 240 14.64 -24.75 12.49
CA ALA A 240 15.67 -24.47 11.49
C ALA A 240 15.69 -25.46 10.29
N GLY A 241 14.81 -26.46 10.27
CA GLY A 241 14.70 -27.41 9.16
C GLY A 241 14.21 -26.77 7.86
N GLU A 242 14.29 -27.52 6.76
CA GLU A 242 13.77 -27.10 5.45
C GLU A 242 12.23 -27.11 5.48
N PRO A 243 11.57 -25.94 5.36
CA PRO A 243 10.12 -25.88 5.36
C PRO A 243 9.58 -26.26 3.98
N LEU A 244 8.49 -27.01 3.97
CA LEU A 244 7.81 -27.46 2.76
C LEU A 244 6.44 -26.80 2.63
N LEU A 245 6.07 -26.46 1.39
CA LEU A 245 4.72 -26.02 1.00
C LEU A 245 4.02 -27.15 0.27
N LEU A 246 2.77 -27.41 0.64
CA LEU A 246 1.90 -28.29 -0.12
C LEU A 246 1.24 -27.49 -1.25
N LYS A 247 1.59 -27.77 -2.49
CA LYS A 247 1.00 -27.14 -3.68
C LYS A 247 0.20 -28.15 -4.48
N ARG A 248 -0.85 -27.68 -5.15
CA ARG A 248 -1.57 -28.49 -6.13
C ARG A 248 -0.66 -28.74 -7.35
N SER A 249 -0.58 -29.99 -7.80
CA SER A 249 0.15 -30.41 -8.99
C SER A 249 -0.75 -31.35 -9.81
N GLY A 250 -1.22 -30.90 -10.98
CA GLY A 250 -2.18 -31.63 -11.79
C GLY A 250 -3.49 -31.93 -11.04
N SER A 251 -3.80 -33.22 -10.90
CA SER A 251 -4.95 -33.76 -10.14
C SER A 251 -4.67 -34.00 -8.65
N GLY A 252 -3.42 -33.85 -8.19
CA GLY A 252 -3.00 -34.14 -6.83
C GLY A 252 -2.33 -32.97 -6.12
N HIS A 253 -1.58 -33.28 -5.07
CA HIS A 253 -0.76 -32.32 -4.33
C HIS A 253 0.67 -32.84 -4.22
N ALA A 254 1.63 -31.93 -4.13
CA ALA A 254 3.02 -32.24 -3.94
C ALA A 254 3.66 -31.28 -2.94
N TRP A 255 4.58 -31.80 -2.14
CA TRP A 255 5.45 -30.99 -1.30
C TRP A 255 6.54 -30.37 -2.15
N VAL A 256 6.73 -29.07 -1.99
CA VAL A 256 7.82 -28.31 -2.61
C VAL A 256 8.56 -27.51 -1.55
N ALA A 257 9.84 -27.21 -1.76
CA ALA A 257 10.58 -26.31 -0.87
C ALA A 257 9.86 -24.95 -0.77
N ALA A 258 9.75 -24.42 0.45
CA ALA A 258 9.13 -23.12 0.65
C ALA A 258 10.04 -21.94 0.29
N LEU A 259 11.37 -22.13 0.29
CA LEU A 259 12.38 -21.08 0.09
C LEU A 259 13.44 -21.56 -0.91
N GLY A 260 13.90 -20.68 -1.81
CA GLY A 260 14.97 -20.99 -2.79
C GLY A 260 14.55 -21.83 -4.01
N SER A 261 15.42 -21.93 -5.03
CA SER A 261 15.11 -22.56 -6.33
C SER A 261 15.40 -24.07 -6.41
N SER A 262 14.34 -24.83 -6.73
CA SER A 262 14.30 -26.05 -7.58
C SER A 262 15.09 -27.33 -7.24
N ALA A 263 15.93 -27.39 -6.21
CA ALA A 263 16.73 -28.60 -5.97
C ALA A 263 16.00 -29.73 -5.23
N THR A 264 14.94 -29.43 -4.47
CA THR A 264 14.19 -30.46 -3.73
C THR A 264 13.10 -31.02 -4.64
N PRO A 265 13.19 -32.30 -5.07
CA PRO A 265 12.19 -32.88 -5.97
C PRO A 265 10.81 -32.82 -5.33
N ALA A 266 9.80 -32.48 -6.13
CA ALA A 266 8.43 -32.44 -5.66
C ALA A 266 8.02 -33.83 -5.15
N VAL A 267 7.85 -33.98 -3.84
CA VAL A 267 7.49 -35.27 -3.24
C VAL A 267 5.96 -35.39 -3.32
N PRO A 268 5.41 -36.47 -3.93
CA PRO A 268 3.97 -36.68 -3.96
C PRO A 268 3.38 -36.67 -2.55
N PHE A 269 2.29 -35.94 -2.35
CA PHE A 269 1.55 -36.02 -1.11
C PHE A 269 0.48 -37.10 -1.20
N THR A 270 0.63 -38.14 -0.39
CA THR A 270 -0.42 -39.14 -0.15
C THR A 270 -1.06 -38.88 1.21
N ALA A 271 -2.36 -38.57 1.20
CA ALA A 271 -3.13 -38.45 2.43
C ALA A 271 -3.38 -39.86 2.99
N GLY A 272 -2.46 -40.37 3.81
CA GLY A 272 -2.61 -41.69 4.41
C GLY A 272 -3.87 -41.76 5.28
N GLY A 273 -4.81 -42.64 4.92
CA GLY A 273 -5.95 -43.00 5.78
C GLY A 273 -7.08 -41.98 5.91
N THR A 274 -7.09 -40.88 5.16
CA THR A 274 -8.21 -39.93 5.18
C THR A 274 -9.11 -40.11 3.96
N ALA A 275 -10.35 -40.53 4.20
CA ALA A 275 -11.36 -40.56 3.15
C ALA A 275 -11.60 -39.13 2.62
N PRO A 276 -11.77 -38.93 1.30
CA PRO A 276 -12.10 -37.62 0.76
C PRO A 276 -13.35 -37.08 1.45
N LEU A 277 -13.32 -35.82 1.88
CA LEU A 277 -14.51 -35.10 2.33
C LEU A 277 -15.54 -35.18 1.20
N ARG A 278 -16.61 -35.94 1.41
CA ARG A 278 -17.71 -36.06 0.45
C ARG A 278 -18.20 -34.64 0.13
N SER A 279 -18.10 -34.25 -1.14
CA SER A 279 -18.71 -33.01 -1.62
C SER A 279 -20.21 -33.08 -1.34
N ARG A 280 -20.73 -32.09 -0.60
CA ARG A 280 -22.16 -31.81 -0.57
C ARG A 280 -22.57 -31.07 -1.83
#